data_AF-Q2KN60-F1
#
_entry.id   AF-Q2KN60-F1
#
_cell.length_a   1.000
_cell.length_b   1.000
_cell.length_c   1.000
_cell.angle_alpha   90.00
_cell.angle_beta   90.00
_cell.angle_gamma   90.00
#
_symmetry.space_group_name_H-M   'P 1'
#
loop_
_entity.id
_entity.type
_entity.pdbx_description
1 polymer ?
#
loop_
_entity_poly.entity_id
_entity_poly.type
_entity_poly.pdbx_seq_one_letter_code
_entity_poly.pdbx_strand_id
1 'polypeptide(L)'
;ALLRENSLFGVLSLLTGQRSDRFYHAVAFTRVEMVTAPATSVKAAIEADTSVGLRLLQGLSSRILQTETMIETLTHRDMSSRLVSFLLVLCRDFGVADE
;
A
#
# COMPACT_ATOMS: atom_id res chain seq x y z
N ALA A 1 -0.67 7.13 -3.78
CA ALA A 1 0.57 6.76 -3.06
C ALA A 1 1.33 5.72 -3.85
N LEU A 2 2.67 5.71 -3.75
CA LEU A 2 3.49 4.65 -4.34
C LEU A 2 3.58 3.46 -3.36
N LEU A 3 3.57 2.25 -3.91
CA LEU A 3 3.63 1.00 -3.16
C LEU A 3 4.95 0.30 -3.48
N ARG A 4 5.66 -0.15 -2.44
CA ARG A 4 6.92 -0.91 -2.57
C ARG A 4 6.67 -2.41 -2.57
N GLU A 5 7.72 -3.18 -2.79
CA GLU A 5 7.68 -4.64 -2.70
C GLU A 5 7.08 -5.11 -1.37
N ASN A 6 6.35 -6.24 -1.44
CA ASN A 6 5.62 -6.84 -0.32
C ASN A 6 4.46 -5.97 0.24
N SER A 7 4.06 -4.90 -0.46
CA SER A 7 2.88 -4.12 -0.08
C SER A 7 1.60 -4.85 -0.48
N LEU A 8 0.63 -4.86 0.44
CA LEU A 8 -0.69 -5.41 0.21
C LEU A 8 -1.69 -4.30 -0.11
N PHE A 9 -2.46 -4.45 -1.18
CA PHE A 9 -3.44 -3.44 -1.63
C PHE A 9 -4.70 -4.09 -2.22
N GLY A 10 -5.74 -3.30 -2.47
CA GLY A 10 -7.03 -3.81 -2.96
C GLY A 10 -7.93 -4.42 -1.88
N VAL A 11 -7.55 -4.31 -0.61
CA VAL A 11 -8.27 -4.89 0.56
C VAL A 11 -9.64 -4.28 0.78
N LEU A 12 -9.93 -3.10 0.24
CA LEU A 12 -11.26 -2.51 0.35
C LEU A 12 -12.33 -3.49 -0.16
N SER A 13 -12.05 -4.21 -1.25
CA SER A 13 -12.93 -5.26 -1.79
C SER A 13 -13.20 -6.43 -0.81
N LEU A 14 -12.29 -6.69 0.12
CA LEU A 14 -12.44 -7.69 1.19
C LEU A 14 -13.41 -7.21 2.28
N LEU A 15 -13.34 -5.91 2.61
CA LEU A 15 -14.08 -5.28 3.71
C LEU A 15 -15.49 -4.83 3.29
N THR A 16 -15.65 -4.23 2.10
CA THR A 16 -16.92 -3.64 1.65
C THR A 16 -17.70 -4.52 0.67
N GLY A 17 -17.14 -5.68 0.29
CA GLY A 17 -17.69 -6.54 -0.75
C GLY A 17 -17.59 -5.91 -2.14
N GLN A 18 -18.03 -6.63 -3.18
CA GLN A 18 -18.02 -6.18 -4.60
C GLN A 18 -18.90 -4.93 -4.89
N ARG A 19 -19.36 -4.23 -3.85
CA ARG A 19 -20.21 -3.03 -3.93
C ARG A 19 -19.45 -1.71 -4.00
N SER A 20 -18.12 -1.71 -3.93
CA SER A 20 -17.37 -0.47 -4.11
C SER A 20 -17.15 -0.16 -5.59
N ASP A 21 -17.86 0.84 -6.09
CA ASP A 21 -17.39 1.62 -7.24
C ASP A 21 -15.90 1.95 -7.01
N ARG A 22 -15.04 1.73 -7.99
CA ARG A 22 -13.58 1.83 -7.82
C ARG A 22 -13.16 3.28 -7.50
N PHE A 23 -13.11 3.64 -6.22
CA PHE A 23 -12.60 4.94 -5.75
C PHE A 23 -11.07 5.08 -5.88
N TYR A 24 -10.36 4.01 -6.27
CA TYR A 24 -8.91 3.99 -6.40
C TYR A 24 -8.47 3.41 -7.74
N HIS A 25 -7.44 4.01 -8.33
CA HIS A 25 -6.73 3.49 -9.50
C HIS A 25 -5.38 2.93 -9.07
N ALA A 26 -5.18 1.63 -9.28
CA ALA A 26 -3.87 1.00 -9.14
C ALA A 26 -3.18 0.99 -10.52
N VAL A 27 -2.03 1.64 -10.62
CA VAL A 27 -1.25 1.77 -11.86
C VAL A 27 0.15 1.22 -11.61
N ALA A 28 0.63 0.37 -12.52
CA ALA A 28 2.01 -0.07 -12.52
C ALA A 28 2.91 1.13 -12.87
N PHE A 29 3.60 1.70 -11.87
CA PHE A 29 4.47 2.85 -12.04
C PHE A 29 5.79 2.48 -12.73
N THR A 30 6.23 1.24 -12.53
CA THR A 30 7.34 0.56 -13.21
C THR A 30 6.87 -0.85 -13.62
N ARG A 31 7.77 -1.70 -14.13
CA ARG A 31 7.44 -3.12 -14.35
C ARG A 31 7.19 -3.79 -12.98
N VAL A 32 6.03 -4.43 -12.83
CA VAL A 32 5.58 -5.06 -11.57
C VAL A 32 5.27 -6.53 -11.80
N GLU A 33 5.73 -7.37 -10.87
CA GLU A 33 5.17 -8.71 -10.63
C GLU A 33 4.31 -8.68 -9.37
N MET A 34 3.18 -9.40 -9.41
CA MET A 34 2.28 -9.46 -8.26
C MET A 34 1.53 -10.78 -8.19
N VAL A 35 1.14 -11.15 -6.97
CA VAL A 35 0.23 -12.27 -6.70
C VAL A 35 -1.15 -11.69 -6.40
N THR A 36 -2.19 -12.23 -7.03
CA THR A 36 -3.58 -11.84 -6.79
C THR A 36 -4.39 -13.01 -6.26
N ALA A 37 -5.27 -12.77 -5.30
CA ALA A 37 -6.22 -13.75 -4.81
C ALA A 37 -7.64 -13.13 -4.74
N PRO A 38 -8.70 -13.89 -5.07
CA PRO A 38 -10.07 -13.45 -4.84
C PRO A 38 -10.34 -13.18 -3.35
N ALA A 39 -11.17 -12.18 -3.06
CA ALA A 39 -11.56 -11.86 -1.68
C ALA A 39 -12.17 -13.05 -0.94
N THR A 40 -12.91 -13.92 -1.64
CA THR A 40 -13.48 -15.15 -1.09
C THR A 40 -12.40 -16.15 -0.67
N SER A 41 -11.37 -16.36 -1.48
CA SER A 41 -10.23 -17.22 -1.15
C SER A 41 -9.45 -16.69 0.05
N VAL A 42 -9.28 -15.37 0.13
CA VAL A 42 -8.63 -14.73 1.29
C VAL A 42 -9.45 -14.93 2.56
N LYS A 43 -10.79 -14.80 2.50
CA LYS A 43 -11.67 -15.07 3.65
C LYS A 43 -11.57 -16.51 4.12
N ALA A 44 -11.65 -17.48 3.21
CA ALA A 44 -11.49 -18.89 3.55
C ALA A 44 -10.12 -19.18 4.18
N ALA A 45 -9.05 -18.53 3.69
CA ALA A 45 -7.72 -18.68 4.27
C ALA A 45 -7.62 -18.12 5.71
N ILE A 46 -8.31 -17.01 6.01
CA ILE A 46 -8.37 -16.45 7.37
C ILE A 46 -9.15 -17.38 8.31
N GLU A 47 -10.25 -17.97 7.83
CA GLU A 47 -11.05 -18.94 8.60
C GLU A 47 -10.27 -20.23 8.89
N ALA A 48 -9.45 -20.68 7.94
CA ALA A 48 -8.60 -21.86 8.09
C ALA A 48 -7.35 -21.61 8.96
N ASP A 49 -6.74 -20.43 8.85
CA ASP A 49 -5.56 -20.01 9.60
C ASP A 49 -5.62 -18.51 9.95
N THR A 50 -5.84 -18.23 11.24
CA THR A 50 -5.95 -16.85 11.75
C THR A 50 -4.64 -16.06 11.62
N SER A 51 -3.50 -16.73 11.44
CA SER A 51 -2.21 -16.08 11.20
C SER A 51 -2.21 -15.27 9.90
N VAL A 52 -3.01 -15.69 8.91
CA VAL A 52 -3.24 -14.94 7.66
C VAL A 52 -3.91 -13.61 7.95
N GLY A 53 -4.92 -13.60 8.82
CA GLY A 53 -5.60 -12.39 9.28
C GLY A 53 -4.65 -11.43 10.00
N LEU A 54 -3.77 -11.95 10.86
CA LEU A 54 -2.78 -11.15 11.58
C LEU A 54 -1.80 -10.46 10.61
N ARG A 55 -1.29 -11.18 9.60
CA ARG A 55 -0.40 -10.60 8.57
C ARG A 55 -1.10 -9.54 7.73
N LEU A 56 -2.39 -9.75 7.41
CA LEU A 56 -3.20 -8.75 6.71
C LEU A 56 -3.35 -7.47 7.53
N LEU A 57 -3.60 -7.58 8.84
CA LEU A 57 -3.68 -6.43 9.75
C LEU A 57 -2.35 -5.68 9.81
N GLN A 58 -1.22 -6.38 9.91
CA GLN A 58 0.11 -5.75 9.87
C GLN A 58 0.34 -4.96 8.58
N GLY A 59 -0.03 -5.53 7.42
CA GLY A 59 0.06 -4.85 6.13
C GLY A 59 -0.83 -3.62 6.05
N LEU A 60 -2.07 -3.71 6.56
CA LEU A 60 -3.00 -2.58 6.64
C LEU A 60 -2.47 -1.46 7.55
N SER A 61 -1.93 -1.79 8.72
CA SER A 61 -1.30 -0.81 9.63
C SER A 61 -0.13 -0.09 8.96
N SER A 62 0.73 -0.82 8.23
CA SER A 62 1.82 -0.21 7.46
C SER A 62 1.28 0.76 6.40
N ARG A 63 0.18 0.42 5.74
CA ARG A 63 -0.45 1.28 4.73
C ARG A 63 -1.08 2.54 5.30
N ILE A 64 -1.59 2.49 6.54
CA ILE A 64 -2.08 3.67 7.26
C ILE A 64 -0.91 4.63 7.50
N LEU A 65 0.19 4.16 8.10
CA LEU A 65 1.38 4.96 8.36
C LEU A 65 1.97 5.59 7.08
N GLN A 66 2.06 4.81 6.00
CA GLN A 66 2.50 5.32 4.69
C GLN A 66 1.59 6.44 4.15
N THR A 67 0.29 6.36 4.43
CA THR A 67 -0.68 7.37 3.99
C THR A 67 -0.55 8.64 4.83
N GLU A 68 -0.30 8.52 6.14
CA GLU A 68 -0.01 9.65 7.03
C GLU A 68 1.25 10.41 6.59
N THR A 69 2.36 9.72 6.30
CA THR A 69 3.58 10.35 5.77
C THR A 69 3.32 11.07 4.44
N MET A 70 2.48 10.50 3.57
CA MET A 70 2.11 11.15 2.31
C MET A 70 1.28 12.42 2.55
N ILE A 71 0.35 12.40 3.49
CA ILE A 71 -0.44 13.58 3.87
C ILE A 71 0.50 14.69 4.37
N GLU A 72 1.43 14.36 5.27
CA GLU A 72 2.42 15.29 5.79
C GLU A 72 3.28 15.92 4.67
N THR A 73 3.68 15.12 3.68
CA THR A 73 4.41 15.64 2.51
C THR A 73 3.58 16.63 1.69
N LEU A 74 2.25 16.43 1.61
CA LEU A 74 1.35 17.25 0.80
C LEU A 74 0.89 18.54 1.51
N THR A 75 1.02 18.65 2.83
CA THR A 75 0.61 19.85 3.59
C THR A 75 1.64 20.99 3.50
N HIS A 76 2.85 20.72 3.02
CA HIS A 76 3.82 21.77 2.72
C HIS A 76 3.29 22.74 1.67
N ARG A 77 3.36 24.05 1.95
CA ARG A 77 2.92 25.10 1.01
C ARG A 77 3.91 25.36 -0.13
N ASP A 78 5.20 25.13 0.11
CA ASP A 78 6.27 25.31 -0.87
C ASP A 78 6.51 24.03 -1.69
N MET A 79 6.57 24.17 -3.02
CA MET A 79 6.77 23.04 -3.93
C MET A 79 8.16 22.43 -3.83
N SER A 80 9.19 23.22 -3.51
CA SER A 80 10.55 22.71 -3.37
C SER A 80 10.66 21.78 -2.16
N SER A 81 10.06 22.18 -1.04
CA SER A 81 9.91 21.37 0.17
C SER A 81 9.16 20.06 -0.11
N ARG A 82 8.05 20.13 -0.88
CA ARG A 82 7.30 18.93 -1.29
C ARG A 82 8.15 17.97 -2.12
N LEU A 83 8.95 18.49 -3.06
CA LEU A 83 9.82 17.68 -3.90
C LEU A 83 10.90 16.99 -3.07
N VAL A 84 11.57 17.71 -2.17
CA VAL A 84 12.60 17.14 -1.30
C VAL A 84 12.00 16.04 -0.40
N SER A 85 10.88 16.32 0.26
CA SER A 85 10.18 15.32 1.09
C SER A 85 9.75 14.10 0.28
N PHE A 86 9.27 14.30 -0.96
CA PHE A 86 8.92 13.20 -1.85
C PHE A 86 10.13 12.34 -2.24
N LEU A 87 11.26 12.96 -2.59
CA LEU A 87 12.51 12.25 -2.91
C LEU A 87 13.04 11.47 -1.71
N LEU A 88 12.95 12.02 -0.49
CA LEU A 88 13.35 11.31 0.73
C LEU A 88 12.49 10.05 0.96
N VAL A 89 11.18 10.12 0.70
CA VAL A 89 10.29 8.95 0.74
C VAL A 89 10.71 7.91 -0.31
N LEU A 90 11.07 8.35 -1.52
CA LEU A 90 11.55 7.44 -2.55
C LEU A 90 12.87 6.76 -2.16
N CYS A 91 13.84 7.49 -1.62
CA CYS A 91 15.11 6.92 -1.16
C CYS A 91 14.89 5.92 -0.02
N ARG A 92 14.00 6.21 0.92
CA ARG A 92 13.68 5.28 2.02
C ARG A 92 13.01 4.01 1.53
N ASP A 93 12.06 4.13 0.61
CA ASP A 93 11.20 3.00 0.21
C ASP A 93 11.77 2.17 -0.95
N PHE A 94 12.64 2.77 -1.78
CA PHE A 94 13.16 2.20 -3.03
C PHE A 94 14.67 2.42 -3.23
N GLY A 95 15.36 3.06 -2.28
CA GLY A 95 16.81 3.25 -2.36
C GLY A 95 17.56 1.93 -2.28
N VAL A 96 18.63 1.84 -3.06
CA VAL A 96 19.57 0.72 -2.99
C VAL A 96 20.72 1.16 -2.07
N ALA A 97 21.14 0.31 -1.15
CA ALA A 97 22.38 0.57 -0.43
C ALA A 97 23.54 0.40 -1.42
N ASP A 98 24.42 1.41 -1.54
CA ASP A 98 25.66 1.24 -2.28
C ASP A 98 26.46 0.08 -1.67
N GLU A 99 27.00 -0.80 -2.51
CA GLU A 99 27.91 -1.89 -2.10
C GLU A 99 29.21 -1.35 -1.49
#